data_AF-A0AAV2FAU5-F1
#
_entry.id   AF-A0AAV2FAU5-F1
#
_cell.length_a   1.000
_cell.length_b   1.000
_cell.length_c   1.000
_cell.angle_alpha   90.00
_cell.angle_beta   90.00
_cell.angle_gamma   90.00
#
_symmetry.space_group_name_H-M   'P 1'
#
loop_
_entity.id
_entity.type
_entity.pdbx_description
1 polymer ?
#
loop_
_entity_poly.entity_id
_entity_poly.type
_entity_poly.pdbx_seq_one_letter_code
_entity_poly.pdbx_strand_id
1 'polypeptide(L)'
;MEDAPTSSQYDLVVKCFGGQNHGHMTCFGGAVKPKDLKVGSSKDKGLDARLRESEEEKVAMRKRIEELEAAERDREVRTETRAEVMGEMEVKIAKQVKVQVAAMLGARSSKKKKPT
;
A
#
# COMPACT_ATOMS: atom_id res chain seq x y z
N MET A 1 65.14 -33.23 -28.56
CA MET A 1 63.98 -32.87 -29.40
C MET A 1 62.77 -33.04 -28.53
N GLU A 2 61.99 -31.98 -28.36
CA GLU A 2 60.87 -31.93 -27.43
C GLU A 2 59.78 -32.97 -27.77
N ASP A 3 59.34 -33.72 -26.76
CA ASP A 3 58.19 -34.61 -26.85
C ASP A 3 56.90 -33.77 -26.82
N ALA A 4 56.36 -33.45 -27.99
CA ALA A 4 55.02 -32.88 -28.10
C ALA A 4 53.98 -33.99 -27.87
N PRO A 5 53.03 -33.86 -26.92
CA PRO A 5 52.03 -34.89 -26.70
C PRO A 5 50.95 -34.75 -27.78
N THR A 6 51.06 -35.53 -28.85
CA THR A 6 50.05 -35.67 -29.90
C THR A 6 48.95 -36.65 -29.47
N SER A 7 48.33 -36.43 -28.31
CA SER A 7 47.02 -37.07 -28.07
C SER A 7 45.96 -36.30 -28.84
N SER A 8 45.24 -36.96 -29.74
CA SER A 8 44.12 -36.32 -30.43
C SER A 8 43.12 -35.83 -29.37
N GLN A 9 42.42 -34.73 -29.62
CA GLN A 9 41.40 -34.22 -28.70
C GLN A 9 40.36 -35.29 -28.37
N TYR A 10 40.15 -36.23 -29.29
CA TYR A 10 39.29 -37.39 -29.12
C TYR A 10 39.81 -38.35 -28.03
N ASP A 11 41.12 -38.62 -27.99
CA ASP A 11 41.71 -39.49 -26.97
C ASP A 11 41.62 -38.90 -25.56
N LEU A 12 41.73 -37.57 -25.45
CA LEU A 12 41.53 -36.85 -24.19
C LEU A 12 40.08 -36.93 -23.74
N VAL A 13 39.13 -36.77 -24.65
CA VAL A 13 37.70 -36.88 -24.34
C VAL A 13 37.34 -38.29 -23.88
N VAL A 14 37.84 -39.33 -24.56
CA VAL A 14 37.61 -40.73 -24.16
C VAL A 14 38.26 -41.06 -22.82
N LYS A 15 39.48 -40.55 -22.54
CA LYS A 15 40.14 -40.72 -21.23
C LYS A 15 39.39 -40.05 -20.09
N CYS A 16 38.91 -38.83 -20.30
CA CYS A 16 38.27 -38.05 -19.24
C CYS A 16 36.79 -38.42 -19.03
N PHE A 17 36.07 -38.82 -20.08
CA PHE A 17 34.61 -38.98 -20.05
C PHE A 17 34.12 -40.38 -20.47
N GLY A 18 35.03 -41.30 -20.83
CA GLY A 18 34.70 -42.63 -21.34
C GLY A 18 34.30 -42.61 -22.83
N GLY A 19 34.23 -43.79 -23.44
CA GLY A 19 33.80 -43.93 -24.83
C GLY A 19 32.37 -43.44 -25.02
N GLN A 20 32.17 -42.43 -25.88
CA GLN A 20 30.85 -41.91 -26.20
C GLN A 20 30.25 -42.69 -27.37
N ASN A 21 29.11 -43.36 -27.13
CA ASN A 21 28.31 -43.93 -28.21
C ASN A 21 27.60 -42.81 -28.98
N HIS A 22 27.36 -43.00 -30.27
CA HIS A 22 26.88 -42.02 -31.26
C HIS A 22 25.50 -41.36 -30.96
N GLY A 23 24.92 -41.58 -29.77
CA GLY A 23 23.68 -40.99 -29.29
C GLY A 23 23.73 -40.45 -27.84
N HIS A 24 24.91 -40.36 -27.22
CA HIS A 24 25.04 -39.82 -25.86
C HIS A 24 26.15 -38.75 -25.82
N MET A 25 25.77 -37.49 -26.03
CA MET A 25 26.60 -36.37 -25.62
C MET A 25 26.38 -36.12 -24.13
N THR A 26 27.41 -36.36 -23.32
CA THR A 26 27.40 -35.93 -21.92
C THR A 26 27.69 -34.43 -21.89
N CYS A 27 26.65 -33.60 -21.93
CA CYS A 27 26.77 -32.16 -21.69
C CYS A 27 26.68 -31.87 -20.19
N PHE A 28 27.77 -31.36 -19.61
CA PHE A 28 27.75 -30.76 -18.28
C PHE A 28 27.17 -29.34 -18.39
N GLY A 29 25.84 -29.27 -18.37
CA GLY A 29 25.07 -28.05 -18.23
C GLY A 29 23.81 -28.43 -17.46
N GLY A 30 23.44 -27.64 -16.45
CA GLY A 30 22.27 -27.89 -15.61
C GLY A 30 20.98 -27.90 -16.42
N ALA A 31 20.70 -29.01 -17.09
CA ALA A 31 19.50 -29.20 -17.87
C ALA A 31 18.36 -29.54 -16.92
N VAL A 32 17.27 -28.77 -17.02
CA VAL A 32 15.98 -29.11 -16.44
C VAL A 32 15.63 -30.51 -16.91
N LYS A 33 15.64 -31.48 -15.99
CA LYS A 33 15.37 -32.87 -16.32
C LYS A 33 13.87 -33.00 -16.60
N PRO A 34 13.42 -33.98 -17.41
CA PRO A 34 11.98 -34.21 -17.61
C PRO A 34 11.18 -34.39 -16.31
N LYS A 35 11.83 -34.85 -15.23
CA LYS A 35 11.25 -34.93 -13.88
C LYS A 35 11.02 -33.57 -13.21
N ASP A 36 11.77 -32.55 -13.61
CA ASP A 36 11.66 -31.17 -13.14
C ASP A 36 10.56 -30.42 -13.91
N LEU A 37 10.19 -30.93 -15.10
CA LEU A 37 9.03 -30.53 -15.92
C LEU A 37 7.74 -31.28 -15.54
N LYS A 38 7.70 -32.03 -14.43
CA LYS A 38 6.46 -32.65 -13.96
C LYS A 38 5.45 -31.56 -13.59
N VAL A 39 4.64 -31.20 -14.58
CA VAL A 39 3.39 -30.45 -14.47
C VAL A 39 2.57 -31.12 -13.37
N GLY A 40 2.40 -30.45 -12.24
CA GLY A 40 1.67 -31.01 -11.09
C GLY A 40 2.54 -31.45 -9.91
N SER A 41 3.74 -30.88 -9.73
CA SER A 41 4.39 -30.93 -8.42
C SER A 41 3.57 -30.10 -7.41
N SER A 42 3.50 -30.55 -6.16
CA SER A 42 2.79 -29.89 -5.05
C SER A 42 3.12 -28.39 -4.86
N LYS A 43 4.22 -27.93 -5.44
CA LYS A 43 4.61 -26.52 -5.53
C LYS A 43 3.61 -25.66 -6.32
N ASP A 44 3.03 -26.16 -7.41
CA ASP A 44 2.02 -25.40 -8.19
C ASP A 44 0.75 -25.17 -7.37
N LYS A 45 0.27 -26.20 -6.65
CA LYS A 45 -0.91 -26.08 -5.79
C LYS A 45 -0.72 -25.07 -4.64
N GLY A 46 0.50 -24.98 -4.12
CA GLY A 46 0.86 -23.98 -3.10
C GLY A 46 0.95 -22.57 -3.66
N LEU A 47 1.36 -22.41 -4.92
CA LEU A 47 1.39 -21.11 -5.60
C LEU A 47 -0.01 -20.61 -5.90
N ASP A 48 -0.91 -21.47 -6.38
CA ASP A 48 -2.31 -21.10 -6.63
C ASP A 48 -3.04 -20.69 -5.34
N ALA A 49 -2.81 -21.41 -4.24
CA ALA A 49 -3.37 -21.07 -2.94
C ALA A 49 -2.89 -19.69 -2.45
N ARG A 50 -1.58 -19.42 -2.57
CA ARG A 50 -0.99 -18.12 -2.20
C ARG A 50 -1.45 -16.98 -3.10
N LEU A 51 -1.64 -17.26 -4.39
CA LEU A 51 -2.17 -16.26 -5.32
C LEU A 51 -3.58 -15.87 -4.92
N ARG A 52 -4.44 -16.86 -4.65
CA ARG A 52 -5.81 -16.63 -4.18
C ARG A 52 -5.85 -15.88 -2.86
N GLU A 53 -5.04 -16.27 -1.88
CA GLU A 53 -4.94 -15.58 -0.60
C GLU A 53 -4.52 -14.11 -0.79
N SER A 54 -3.55 -13.84 -1.67
CA SER A 54 -3.14 -12.46 -1.99
C SER A 54 -4.24 -11.65 -2.67
N GLU A 55 -5.04 -12.28 -3.54
CA GLU A 55 -6.18 -11.62 -4.19
C GLU A 55 -7.27 -11.27 -3.18
N GLU A 56 -7.60 -12.20 -2.28
CA GLU A 56 -8.56 -12.01 -1.20
C GLU A 56 -8.10 -10.89 -0.24
N GLU A 57 -6.82 -10.89 0.15
CA GLU A 57 -6.23 -9.83 0.98
C GLU A 57 -6.31 -8.46 0.29
N LYS A 58 -5.97 -8.39 -1.01
CA LYS A 58 -6.05 -7.15 -1.78
C LYS A 58 -7.48 -6.60 -1.86
N VAL A 59 -8.49 -7.47 -2.00
CA VAL A 59 -9.89 -7.05 -2.00
C VAL A 59 -10.29 -6.52 -0.62
N ALA A 60 -9.92 -7.23 0.45
CA ALA A 60 -10.20 -6.79 1.82
C ALA A 60 -9.55 -5.43 2.14
N MET A 61 -8.30 -5.25 1.72
CA MET A 61 -7.56 -4.00 1.87
C MET A 61 -8.24 -2.85 1.14
N ARG A 62 -8.62 -3.04 -0.14
CA ARG A 62 -9.34 -2.01 -0.91
C ARG A 62 -10.64 -1.60 -0.25
N LYS A 63 -11.44 -2.57 0.19
CA LYS A 63 -12.69 -2.29 0.90
C LYS A 63 -12.45 -1.46 2.17
N ARG A 64 -11.41 -1.80 2.94
CA ARG A 64 -11.08 -1.07 4.16
C ARG A 64 -10.61 0.37 3.89
N ILE A 65 -9.88 0.59 2.79
CA ILE A 65 -9.48 1.93 2.35
C ILE A 65 -10.73 2.75 2.01
N GLU A 66 -11.64 2.19 1.20
CA GLU A 66 -12.90 2.86 0.83
C GLU A 66 -13.75 3.23 2.06
N GLU A 67 -13.85 2.33 3.03
CA GLU A 67 -14.56 2.58 4.30
C GLU A 67 -13.91 3.72 5.11
N LEU A 68 -12.57 3.74 5.19
CA LEU A 68 -11.84 4.79 5.91
C LEU A 68 -11.96 6.15 5.21
N GLU A 69 -11.84 6.20 3.88
CA GLU A 69 -12.02 7.42 3.09
C GLU A 69 -13.45 7.96 3.18
N ALA A 70 -14.46 7.09 3.27
CA ALA A 70 -15.83 7.51 3.51
C ALA A 70 -16.02 8.10 4.92
N ALA A 71 -15.44 7.46 5.94
CA ALA A 71 -15.49 7.94 7.31
C ALA A 71 -14.74 9.27 7.50
N GLU A 72 -13.62 9.45 6.81
CA GLU A 72 -12.86 10.70 6.85
C GLU A 72 -13.63 11.86 6.22
N ARG A 73 -14.24 11.64 5.05
CA ARG A 73 -15.10 12.65 4.40
C ARG A 73 -16.28 13.06 5.28
N ASP A 74 -16.96 12.10 5.91
CA ASP A 74 -18.05 12.41 6.84
C ASP A 74 -17.54 13.19 8.06
N ARG A 75 -16.36 12.85 8.58
CA ARG A 75 -15.74 13.60 9.67
C ARG A 75 -15.42 15.04 9.29
N GLU A 76 -14.86 15.26 8.10
CA GLU A 76 -14.51 16.59 7.59
C GLU A 76 -15.75 17.47 7.49
N VAL A 77 -16.81 16.98 6.84
CA VAL A 77 -18.10 17.68 6.73
C VAL A 77 -18.67 18.03 8.11
N ARG A 78 -18.61 17.11 9.08
CA ARG A 78 -19.07 17.37 10.45
C ARG A 78 -18.25 18.44 11.14
N THR A 79 -16.93 18.48 10.92
CA THR A 79 -16.07 19.50 11.50
C THR A 79 -16.30 20.88 10.90
N GLU A 80 -16.51 20.97 9.58
CA GLU A 80 -16.88 22.20 8.88
C GLU A 80 -18.23 22.73 9.38
N THR A 81 -19.24 21.87 9.38
CA THR A 81 -20.58 22.20 9.89
C THR A 81 -20.51 22.71 11.33
N ARG A 82 -19.70 22.05 12.18
CA ARG A 82 -19.51 22.47 13.56
C ARG A 82 -18.84 23.84 13.64
N ALA A 83 -17.83 24.12 12.80
CA ALA A 83 -17.14 25.40 12.78
C ALA A 83 -18.07 26.53 12.34
N GLU A 84 -18.90 26.31 11.31
CA GLU A 84 -19.92 27.26 10.86
C GLU A 84 -20.92 27.59 11.98
N VAL A 85 -21.46 26.56 12.64
CA VAL A 85 -22.41 26.73 13.75
C VAL A 85 -21.78 27.53 14.90
N MET A 86 -20.52 27.23 15.24
CA MET A 86 -19.79 27.97 16.27
C MET A 86 -19.60 29.45 15.87
N GLY A 87 -19.20 29.72 14.63
CA GLY A 87 -19.06 31.09 14.11
C GLY A 87 -20.38 31.86 14.15
N GLU A 88 -21.50 31.24 13.77
CA GLU A 88 -22.82 31.87 13.89
C GLU A 88 -23.18 32.20 15.35
N MET A 89 -22.91 31.28 16.27
CA MET A 89 -23.16 31.50 17.70
C MET A 89 -22.34 32.66 18.23
N GLU A 90 -21.06 32.76 17.89
CA GLU A 90 -20.19 33.87 18.29
C GLU A 90 -20.73 35.22 17.80
N VAL A 91 -21.18 35.30 16.54
CA VAL A 91 -21.80 36.52 15.99
C VAL A 91 -23.09 36.88 16.73
N LYS A 92 -23.93 35.89 17.04
CA LYS A 92 -25.17 36.10 17.81
C LYS A 92 -24.87 36.61 19.22
N ILE A 93 -23.91 36.00 19.90
CA ILE A 93 -23.45 36.44 21.24
C ILE A 93 -22.92 37.87 21.18
N ALA A 94 -22.05 38.18 20.23
CA ALA A 94 -21.49 39.53 20.08
C ALA A 94 -22.57 40.59 19.83
N LYS A 95 -23.58 40.28 19.00
CA LYS A 95 -24.74 41.16 18.79
C LYS A 95 -25.54 41.36 20.07
N GLN A 96 -25.82 40.29 20.82
CA GLN A 96 -26.59 40.36 22.06
C GLN A 96 -25.86 41.16 23.15
N VAL A 97 -24.55 40.95 23.30
CA VAL A 97 -23.71 41.73 24.21
C VAL A 97 -23.72 43.21 23.84
N LYS A 98 -23.59 43.56 22.55
CA LYS A 98 -23.68 44.96 22.10
C LYS A 98 -25.02 45.61 22.47
N VAL A 99 -26.14 44.90 22.30
CA VAL A 99 -27.47 45.39 22.69
C VAL A 99 -27.56 45.63 24.20
N GLN A 100 -27.07 44.68 25.00
CA GLN A 100 -27.07 44.82 26.47
C GLN A 100 -26.21 45.99 26.94
N VAL A 101 -25.01 46.16 26.36
CA VAL A 101 -24.12 47.29 26.67
C VAL A 101 -24.77 48.62 26.30
N ALA A 102 -25.38 48.72 25.12
CA ALA A 102 -26.10 49.93 24.69
C ALA A 102 -27.25 50.28 25.66
N ALA A 103 -28.04 49.28 26.09
CA ALA A 103 -29.10 49.47 27.07
C ALA A 103 -28.59 49.97 28.43
N MET A 104 -27.47 49.40 28.93
CA MET A 104 -26.86 49.83 30.19
C MET A 104 -26.31 51.25 30.13
N LEU A 105 -25.71 51.66 29.00
CA LEU A 105 -25.19 53.02 28.81
C LEU A 105 -26.34 54.04 28.67
N GLY A 106 -27.41 53.70 27.95
CA GLY A 106 -28.62 54.52 27.84
C GLY A 106 -29.29 54.77 29.19
N ALA A 107 -29.37 53.75 30.05
CA ALA A 107 -29.96 53.85 31.39
C ALA A 107 -29.13 54.69 32.39
N ARG A 108 -27.82 54.88 32.15
CA ARG A 108 -26.96 55.73 32.99
C ARG A 108 -27.08 57.23 32.65
N SER A 109 -27.45 57.56 31.42
CA SER A 109 -27.66 58.95 30.96
C SER A 109 -28.93 59.58 31.54
N SER A 110 -30.01 58.81 31.69
CA SER A 110 -31.31 59.30 32.20
C SER A 110 -31.33 59.59 33.71
N LYS A 111 -30.41 59.03 34.50
CA LYS A 111 -30.32 59.28 35.95
C LYS A 111 -29.59 60.57 36.35
N LYS A 112 -28.94 61.29 35.41
CA LYS A 112 -28.21 62.53 35.69
C LYS A 112 -29.02 63.83 35.55
N LYS A 113 -30.29 63.79 35.12
CA LYS A 113 -31.18 64.96 35.13
C LYS A 113 -32.13 64.90 36.33
N LYS A 114 -31.68 65.33 37.51
CA LYS A 114 -32.56 65.85 38.56
C LYS A 114 -32.63 67.37 38.39
N PRO A 115 -33.82 67.97 38.19
CA PRO A 115 -33.98 69.41 38.13
C PRO A 115 -33.93 69.98 39.55
N THR A 116 -33.09 71.00 39.74
CA THR A 116 -33.21 71.99 40.82
C THR A 116 -33.62 73.30 40.19
#